data_AF-A0A2G9GNG5-F1
#
_entry.id   AF-A0A2G9GNG5-F1
#
_cell.length_a   1.000
_cell.length_b   1.000
_cell.length_c   1.000
_cell.angle_alpha   90.00
_cell.angle_beta   90.00
_cell.angle_gamma   90.00
#
_symmetry.space_group_name_H-M   'P 1'
#
loop_
_entity.id
_entity.type
_entity.pdbx_description
1 polymer ?
#
loop_
_entity_poly.entity_id
_entity_poly.type
_entity_poly.pdbx_seq_one_letter_code
_entity_poly.pdbx_strand_id
1 'polypeptide(L)'
;MSALELRDGGSDYLGKGVSKAVSNVNTIIGPALIGKNPTDQTSIDNFMVQQLDGTQNEWGWCKQKLGANAILAVSLAVCKAGAAVLNIPLYKVY
;
A
#
# COMPACT_ATOMS: atom_id res chain seq x y z
N MET A 1 17.13 -2.17 -3.77
CA MET A 1 17.20 -0.72 -3.50
C MET A 1 15.82 -0.28 -3.06
N SER A 2 15.70 0.30 -1.85
CA SER A 2 14.44 0.31 -1.09
C SER A 2 13.35 1.15 -1.73
N ALA A 3 12.13 0.61 -1.79
CA ALA A 3 10.94 1.44 -1.94
C ALA A 3 10.94 2.45 -0.78
N LEU A 4 10.77 3.73 -1.09
CA LEU A 4 11.01 4.78 -0.11
C LEU A 4 9.84 4.83 0.87
N GLU A 5 10.15 4.66 2.16
CA GLU A 5 9.18 4.92 3.21
C GLU A 5 8.88 6.42 3.27
N LEU A 6 7.60 6.79 3.13
CA LEU A 6 7.21 8.19 3.18
C LEU A 6 7.18 8.67 4.63
N ARG A 7 8.07 9.61 4.94
CA ARG A 7 8.19 10.28 6.24
C ARG A 7 7.72 11.73 6.14
N ASP A 8 7.18 12.24 7.24
CA ASP A 8 6.61 13.59 7.29
C ASP A 8 7.68 14.68 7.23
N GLY A 9 8.86 14.42 7.81
CA GLY A 9 9.82 15.46 8.17
C GLY A 9 9.33 16.28 9.38
N GLY A 10 9.98 17.41 9.65
CA GLY A 10 9.57 18.33 10.72
C GLY A 10 10.05 17.94 12.13
N SER A 11 9.48 18.60 13.15
CA SER A 11 9.86 18.44 14.56
C SER A 11 9.31 17.16 15.20
N ASP A 12 8.13 16.73 14.75
CA ASP A 12 7.42 15.62 15.38
C ASP A 12 8.16 14.30 15.15
N TYR A 13 8.28 13.50 16.22
CA TYR A 13 8.99 12.23 16.20
C TYR A 13 10.39 12.31 15.57
N LEU A 14 11.10 13.44 15.71
CA LEU A 14 12.41 13.68 15.09
C LEU A 14 12.36 13.54 13.56
N GLY A 15 11.29 14.03 12.94
CA GLY A 15 11.04 13.96 11.50
C GLY A 15 10.57 12.61 10.97
N LYS A 16 10.35 11.64 11.88
CA LYS A 16 9.96 10.26 11.54
C LYS A 16 8.46 10.02 11.52
N GLY A 17 7.64 11.08 11.62
CA GLY A 17 6.19 10.97 11.42
C GLY A 17 5.84 10.31 10.09
N VAL A 18 4.64 9.71 10.01
CA VAL A 18 4.11 9.03 8.81
C VAL A 18 2.67 9.44 8.51
N SER A 19 2.22 10.58 9.03
CA SER A 19 0.86 11.11 8.83
C SER A 19 0.51 11.31 7.35
N LYS A 20 1.49 11.65 6.50
CA LYS A 20 1.29 11.70 5.03
C LYS A 20 0.94 10.33 4.45
N ALA A 21 1.65 9.28 4.84
CA ALA A 21 1.36 7.92 4.40
C ALA A 21 -0.03 7.46 4.90
N VAL A 22 -0.37 7.75 6.16
CA VAL A 22 -1.70 7.47 6.73
C VAL A 22 -2.80 8.22 5.98
N SER A 23 -2.58 9.50 5.66
CA SER A 23 -3.50 10.30 4.86
C SER A 23 -3.71 9.69 3.47
N ASN A 24 -2.63 9.26 2.80
CA ASN A 24 -2.72 8.60 1.50
C ASN A 24 -3.55 7.31 1.56
N VAL A 25 -3.43 6.51 2.63
CA VAL A 25 -4.28 5.33 2.84
C VAL A 25 -5.76 5.74 2.93
N ASN A 26 -6.09 6.70 3.80
CA ASN A 26 -7.48 7.03 4.09
C ASN A 26 -8.18 7.81 2.97
N THR A 27 -7.45 8.64 2.23
CA THR A 27 -8.05 9.60 1.28
C THR A 27 -7.89 9.19 -0.19
N ILE A 28 -6.92 8.33 -0.50
CA ILE A 28 -6.62 7.93 -1.89
C ILE A 28 -6.81 6.43 -2.06
N ILE A 29 -6.02 5.62 -1.33
CA ILE A 29 -5.97 4.18 -1.57
C ILE A 29 -7.29 3.52 -1.15
N GLY A 30 -7.77 3.76 0.07
CA GLY A 30 -8.98 3.17 0.62
C GLY A 30 -10.20 3.35 -0.30
N PRO A 31 -10.57 4.59 -0.67
CA PRO A 31 -11.67 4.84 -1.59
C PRO A 31 -11.51 4.16 -2.95
N ALA A 32 -10.28 4.09 -3.48
CA ALA A 32 -10.01 3.49 -4.79
C ALA A 32 -10.10 1.95 -4.81
N LEU A 33 -10.09 1.29 -3.65
CA LEU A 33 -10.22 -0.16 -3.52
C LEU A 33 -11.66 -0.63 -3.23
N ILE A 34 -12.60 0.29 -2.98
CA ILE A 34 -14.01 -0.06 -2.73
C ILE A 34 -14.57 -0.82 -3.94
N GLY A 35 -15.20 -1.97 -3.66
CA GLY A 35 -15.81 -2.83 -4.68
C GLY A 35 -14.83 -3.78 -5.40
N LYS A 36 -13.54 -3.76 -5.07
CA LYS A 36 -12.58 -4.75 -5.60
C LYS A 36 -12.63 -6.05 -4.80
N ASN A 37 -12.37 -7.17 -5.49
CA ASN A 37 -12.33 -8.49 -4.86
C ASN A 37 -11.00 -8.68 -4.10
N PRO A 38 -11.01 -8.85 -2.77
CA PRO A 38 -9.79 -9.00 -1.98
C PRO A 38 -9.07 -10.34 -2.22
N THR A 39 -9.67 -11.31 -2.91
CA THR A 39 -8.98 -12.56 -3.28
C THR A 39 -8.07 -12.40 -4.50
N ASP A 40 -8.14 -11.27 -5.22
CA ASP A 40 -7.28 -10.95 -6.36
C ASP A 40 -6.14 -10.00 -5.95
N GLN A 41 -5.24 -10.53 -5.11
CA GLN A 41 -4.13 -9.79 -4.52
C GLN A 41 -3.25 -9.12 -5.58
N THR A 42 -2.86 -9.87 -6.61
CA THR A 42 -1.97 -9.40 -7.69
C THR A 42 -2.58 -8.22 -8.44
N SER A 43 -3.89 -8.28 -8.75
CA SER A 43 -4.58 -7.18 -9.42
C SER A 43 -4.63 -5.93 -8.56
N ILE A 44 -4.94 -6.07 -7.26
CA ILE A 44 -4.99 -4.94 -6.33
C ILE A 44 -3.60 -4.32 -6.13
N ASP A 45 -2.56 -5.13 -5.95
CA ASP A 45 -1.19 -4.63 -5.79
C ASP A 45 -0.70 -3.90 -7.06
N ASN A 46 -0.95 -4.46 -8.24
CA ASN A 46 -0.63 -3.81 -9.50
C ASN A 46 -1.42 -2.52 -9.68
N PHE A 47 -2.69 -2.49 -9.32
CA PHE A 47 -3.51 -1.28 -9.35
C PHE A 47 -2.92 -0.18 -8.46
N MET A 48 -2.57 -0.50 -7.20
CA MET A 48 -1.96 0.47 -6.29
C MET A 48 -0.62 1.01 -6.81
N VAL A 49 0.24 0.12 -7.32
CA VAL A 49 1.59 0.48 -7.75
C VAL A 49 1.61 1.22 -9.09
N GLN A 50 0.91 0.68 -10.08
CA GLN A 50 1.03 1.14 -11.47
C GLN A 50 0.04 2.25 -11.80
N GLN A 51 -1.16 2.22 -11.20
CA GLN A 51 -2.24 3.17 -11.54
C GLN A 51 -2.43 4.27 -10.50
N LEU A 52 -2.44 3.93 -9.19
CA LEU A 52 -2.64 4.96 -8.15
C LEU A 52 -1.38 5.77 -7.84
N ASP A 53 -0.26 5.07 -7.62
CA ASP A 53 1.03 5.70 -7.37
C ASP A 53 1.69 6.15 -8.68
N GLY A 54 1.95 5.21 -9.59
CA GLY A 54 2.44 5.49 -10.94
C GLY A 54 3.88 6.03 -11.00
N THR A 55 4.61 6.08 -9.89
CA THR A 55 5.98 6.62 -9.88
C THR A 55 7.02 5.57 -10.22
N GLN A 56 7.94 5.93 -11.10
CA GLN A 56 9.07 5.11 -11.53
C GLN A 56 10.39 5.83 -11.32
N ASN A 57 11.45 5.06 -11.12
CA ASN A 57 12.84 5.47 -11.25
C ASN A 57 13.53 4.58 -12.30
N GLU A 58 14.83 4.78 -12.51
CA GLU A 58 15.65 4.00 -13.44
C GLU A 58 15.66 2.47 -13.15
N TRP A 59 15.20 2.05 -11.97
CA TRP A 59 15.13 0.65 -11.51
C TRP A 59 13.70 0.09 -11.45
N GLY A 60 12.68 0.85 -11.87
CA GLY A 60 11.27 0.45 -11.90
C GLY A 60 10.36 1.23 -10.95
N TRP A 61 9.26 0.62 -10.52
CA TRP A 61 8.22 1.29 -9.70
C TRP A 61 8.72 1.63 -8.30
N CYS A 62 8.84 2.93 -7.99
CA CYS A 62 9.49 3.41 -6.76
C CYS A 62 8.53 3.79 -5.63
N LYS A 63 7.22 3.91 -5.90
CA LYS A 63 6.17 4.13 -4.89
C LYS A 63 6.34 5.44 -4.10
N GLN A 64 6.94 6.45 -4.73
CA GLN A 64 7.35 7.69 -4.09
C GLN A 64 6.17 8.62 -3.78
N LYS A 65 5.10 8.57 -4.59
CA LYS A 65 3.94 9.48 -4.43
C LYS A 65 3.08 9.07 -3.24
N LEU A 66 2.72 7.80 -3.14
CA LEU A 66 1.86 7.29 -2.08
C LEU A 66 2.66 6.81 -0.85
N GLY A 67 3.92 6.43 -1.05
CA GLY A 67 4.78 5.86 -0.03
C GLY A 67 4.72 4.34 -0.03
N ALA A 68 5.88 3.69 0.00
CA ALA A 68 5.98 2.24 0.03
C ALA A 68 5.32 1.63 1.27
N ASN A 69 5.41 2.33 2.41
CA ASN A 69 4.76 1.99 3.67
C ASN A 69 3.22 2.03 3.57
N ALA A 70 2.66 3.01 2.86
CA ALA A 70 1.21 3.09 2.65
C ALA A 70 0.71 1.92 1.81
N ILE A 71 1.37 1.65 0.67
CA ILE A 71 0.99 0.58 -0.25
C ILE A 71 1.15 -0.79 0.42
N LEU A 72 2.26 -1.05 1.10
CA LEU A 72 2.50 -2.32 1.77
C LEU A 72 1.49 -2.57 2.91
N ALA A 73 1.16 -1.55 3.70
CA ALA A 73 0.19 -1.69 4.78
C ALA A 73 -1.19 -2.12 4.25
N VAL A 74 -1.65 -1.51 3.15
CA VAL A 74 -2.92 -1.88 2.52
C VAL A 74 -2.84 -3.24 1.84
N SER A 75 -1.74 -3.55 1.15
CA SER A 75 -1.50 -4.86 0.52
C SER A 75 -1.65 -6.02 1.53
N LEU A 76 -1.06 -5.89 2.72
CA LEU A 76 -1.20 -6.88 3.79
C LEU A 76 -2.62 -6.96 4.36
N ALA A 77 -3.33 -5.83 4.45
CA ALA A 77 -4.72 -5.81 4.89
C ALA A 77 -5.65 -6.52 3.89
N VAL A 78 -5.42 -6.32 2.58
CA VAL A 78 -6.14 -7.01 1.50
C VAL A 78 -5.88 -8.51 1.55
N CYS A 79 -4.62 -8.94 1.72
CA CYS A 79 -4.27 -10.36 1.84
C CYS A 79 -5.01 -11.03 3.01
N LYS A 80 -5.09 -10.36 4.16
CA LYS A 80 -5.88 -10.82 5.32
C LYS A 80 -7.37 -10.89 5.03
N ALA A 81 -7.93 -9.91 4.31
CA ALA A 81 -9.32 -9.93 3.90
C ALA A 81 -9.61 -11.08 2.92
N GLY A 82 -8.72 -11.33 1.95
CA GLY A 82 -8.81 -12.45 1.02
C GLY A 82 -8.78 -13.80 1.73
N ALA A 83 -7.88 -13.98 2.70
CA ALA A 83 -7.82 -15.17 3.55
C ALA A 83 -9.14 -15.41 4.30
N ALA A 84 -9.72 -14.35 4.87
CA ALA A 84 -11.00 -14.41 5.57
C ALA A 84 -12.16 -14.78 4.64
N VAL A 85 -12.20 -14.22 3.42
CA VAL A 85 -13.22 -14.56 2.40
C VAL A 85 -13.12 -16.02 1.98
N LEU A 86 -11.90 -16.54 1.80
CA LEU A 86 -11.65 -17.94 1.44
C LEU A 86 -11.77 -18.91 2.63
N ASN A 87 -11.94 -18.40 3.85
CA ASN A 87 -11.95 -19.15 5.10
C ASN A 87 -10.72 -20.06 5.26
N ILE A 88 -9.54 -19.55 4.88
CA ILE A 88 -8.26 -20.24 5.05
C ILE A 88 -7.31 -19.43 5.92
N PRO A 89 -6.38 -20.08 6.64
CA PRO A 89 -5.33 -19.37 7.33
C PRO A 89 -4.47 -18.54 6.37
N LEU A 90 -3.98 -17.39 6.83
CA LEU A 90 -3.20 -16.44 6.02
C LEU A 90 -2.01 -17.10 5.31
N TYR A 91 -1.33 -18.06 5.93
CA TYR A 91 -0.18 -18.76 5.35
C TYR A 91 -0.51 -19.58 4.10
N LYS A 92 -1.79 -19.84 3.80
CA LYS A 92 -2.24 -20.51 2.58
C LYS A 92 -2.57 -19.55 1.43
N VAL A 93 -2.59 -18.24 1.69
CA VAL A 93 -2.76 -17.17 0.68
C VAL A 93 -1.42 -16.65 0.18
N TYR A 94 -0.35 -16.89 0.94
CA TYR A 94 1.04 -16.56 0.61
C TYR A 94 1.64 -17.45 -0.48
#